data_AF-A0A9X5KWC5-F1
#
_entry.id   AF-A0A9X5KWC5-F1
#
_cell.length_a   1.000
_cell.length_b   1.000
_cell.length_c   1.000
_cell.angle_alpha   90.00
_cell.angle_beta   90.00
_cell.angle_gamma   90.00
#
_symmetry.space_group_name_H-M   'P 1'
#
loop_
_entity.id
_entity.type
_entity.pdbx_description
1 polymer ?
#
loop_
_entity_poly.entity_id
_entity_poly.type
_entity_poly.pdbx_seq_one_letter_code
_entity_poly.pdbx_strand_id
1 'polypeptide(L)' 'MTEIPRVPGRAYQVNRDPERLLIEKRAEALSLLGYPLVLDDDPAIHAEQRLKEAKEAARSTQVGGIYEHTSTEK' A
#
# COMPACT_ATOMS: atom_id res chain seq x y z
N MET A 1 -1.54 -22.61 18.55
CA MET A 1 -1.04 -21.34 19.10
C MET A 1 0.33 -21.12 18.47
N THR A 2 0.44 -20.21 17.52
CA THR A 2 1.70 -19.92 16.82
C THR A 2 2.58 -19.08 17.74
N GLU A 3 3.69 -19.65 18.20
CA GLU A 3 4.67 -18.93 19.01
C GLU A 3 5.37 -17.88 18.14
N ILE A 4 5.18 -16.60 18.48
CA ILE A 4 5.83 -15.49 17.79
C ILE A 4 7.29 -15.47 18.24
N PRO A 5 8.27 -15.62 17.34
CA PRO A 5 9.68 -15.61 17.71
C PRO A 5 10.07 -14.26 18.32
N ARG A 6 10.58 -14.30 19.56
CA ARG A 6 11.04 -13.12 20.29
C ARG A 6 12.51 -12.82 19.97
N VAL A 7 12.81 -11.54 19.75
CA VAL A 7 14.16 -11.04 19.47
C VAL A 7 14.95 -10.90 20.77
N PRO A 8 16.16 -11.46 20.87
CA PRO A 8 17.02 -11.32 22.03
C PRO A 8 17.29 -9.83 22.36
N GLY A 9 17.29 -9.48 23.66
CA GLY A 9 17.58 -8.12 24.11
C GLY A 9 16.41 -7.14 24.01
N ARG A 10 15.24 -7.55 23.50
CA ARG A 10 14.02 -6.73 23.56
C ARG A 10 13.14 -7.13 24.74
N ALA A 11 12.72 -6.14 25.52
CA ALA A 11 11.67 -6.32 26.51
C ALA A 11 10.30 -6.31 25.81
N TYR A 12 9.62 -7.44 25.85
CA TYR A 12 8.26 -7.58 25.34
C TYR A 12 7.29 -7.36 26.50
N GLN A 13 6.24 -6.56 26.30
CA GLN A 13 5.18 -6.41 27.29
C GLN A 13 4.50 -7.76 27.52
N VAL A 14 4.45 -8.20 28.78
CA VAL A 14 3.82 -9.46 29.20
C VAL A 14 2.30 -9.35 29.14
N ASN A 15 1.76 -8.22 29.61
CA ASN A 15 0.35 -7.86 29.46
C ASN A 15 0.24 -6.76 28.42
N ARG A 16 -0.52 -7.02 27.36
CA ARG A 16 -0.88 -5.99 26.38
C ARG A 16 -1.86 -5.02 27.03
N ASP A 17 -1.74 -3.76 26.63
CA ASP A 17 -2.69 -2.73 27.03
C ASP A 17 -4.14 -3.17 26.66
N PRO A 18 -5.10 -3.10 27.59
CA PRO A 18 -6.47 -3.53 27.36
C PRO A 18 -7.16 -2.74 26.24
N GLU A 19 -6.77 -1.50 25.96
CA GLU A 19 -7.25 -0.72 24.82
C GLU A 19 -6.69 -1.25 23.49
N ARG A 20 -5.43 -1.75 23.48
CA ARG A 20 -4.86 -2.45 22.30
C ARG A 20 -5.54 -3.79 22.02
N LEU A 21 -5.98 -4.51 23.06
CA LEU A 21 -6.77 -5.74 22.91
C LEU A 21 -8.10 -5.49 22.18
N LEU A 22 -8.70 -4.31 22.35
CA LEU A 22 -9.90 -3.92 21.60
C LEU A 22 -9.60 -3.70 20.11
N ILE A 23 -8.42 -3.18 19.77
CA ILE A 23 -7.99 -2.98 18.38
C ILE A 23 -7.77 -4.32 17.68
N GLU A 24 -7.09 -5.27 18.33
CA GLU A 24 -6.82 -6.60 17.75
C GLU A 24 -8.10 -7.43 17.57
N LYS A 25 -8.99 -7.42 18.57
CA LYS A 25 -10.29 -8.08 18.47
C LYS A 25 -11.17 -7.45 17.40
N ARG A 26 -11.13 -6.12 17.26
CA ARG A 26 -11.84 -5.41 16.19
C ARG A 26 -11.27 -5.76 14.82
N ALA A 27 -9.95 -5.83 14.69
CA ALA A 27 -9.29 -6.25 13.47
C ALA A 27 -9.69 -7.70 13.09
N GLU A 28 -9.69 -8.62 14.05
CA GLU A 28 -10.14 -10.00 13.85
C GLU A 28 -11.60 -10.08 13.40
N ALA A 29 -12.49 -9.32 14.05
CA ALA A 29 -13.90 -9.22 13.63
C ALA A 29 -14.08 -8.67 12.21
N LEU A 30 -13.29 -7.66 11.83
CA LEU A 30 -13.29 -7.11 10.47
C LEU A 30 -12.77 -8.13 9.46
N SER A 31 -11.74 -8.90 9.81
CA SER A 31 -11.23 -9.99 8.96
C SER A 31 -12.26 -11.09 8.73
N LEU A 32 -13.01 -11.47 9.78
CA LEU A 32 -14.10 -12.46 9.67
C LEU A 32 -15.25 -11.96 8.78
N LEU A 33 -15.46 -10.64 8.74
CA LEU A 33 -16.39 -9.99 7.82
C LEU A 33 -15.82 -9.83 6.39
N GLY A 34 -14.62 -10.37 6.13
CA GLY A 34 -13.97 -10.33 4.82
C GLY A 34 -13.27 -9.01 4.51
N TYR A 35 -13.10 -8.12 5.48
CA TYR A 35 -12.27 -6.94 5.28
C TYR A 35 -10.80 -7.36 5.25
N PRO A 36 -10.02 -6.92 4.25
CA PRO A 36 -8.60 -7.23 4.17
C PRO A 36 -7.87 -6.60 5.36
N LEU A 37 -7.21 -7.43 6.16
CA LEU A 37 -6.28 -6.98 7.20
C LEU A 37 -4.94 -6.51 6.66
N VAL A 38 -4.72 -6.76 5.37
CA VAL A 38 -3.44 -6.56 4.72
C VAL A 38 -3.45 -5.21 4.01
N LEU A 39 -2.54 -4.35 4.43
CA LEU A 39 -2.22 -3.06 3.81
C LEU A 39 -1.33 -3.21 2.56
N ASP A 40 -1.14 -4.42 2.04
CA ASP A 40 -0.19 -4.70 0.96
C ASP A 40 -0.57 -3.98 -0.36
N ASP A 41 -1.85 -3.65 -0.52
CA ASP A 41 -2.36 -2.83 -1.63
C ASP A 41 -2.77 -1.42 -1.17
N ASP A 42 -2.17 -0.88 -0.10
CA ASP A 42 -2.42 0.52 0.26
C ASP A 42 -1.80 1.43 -0.83
N PRO A 43 -2.63 2.15 -1.60
CA PRO A 43 -2.14 3.02 -2.66
C PRO A 43 -1.18 4.11 -2.15
N ALA A 44 -1.23 4.46 -0.86
CA ALA A 44 -0.34 5.42 -0.24
C ALA A 44 1.08 4.86 -0.06
N ILE A 45 1.22 3.57 0.24
CA ILE A 45 2.54 2.91 0.44
C ILE A 45 3.33 2.88 -0.87
N HIS A 46 2.65 2.70 -2.01
CA HIS A 46 3.27 2.64 -3.34
C HIS A 46 3.08 3.92 -4.17
N ALA A 47 2.75 5.05 -3.55
CA ALA A 47 2.43 6.28 -4.29
C ALA A 47 3.58 6.75 -5.19
N GLU A 48 4.82 6.66 -4.73
CA GLU A 48 6.00 7.06 -5.51
C GLU A 48 6.27 6.12 -6.69
N GLN A 49 6.15 4.81 -6.47
CA GLN A 49 6.32 3.82 -7.53
C GLN A 49 5.24 3.99 -8.60
N ARG A 50 3.98 4.16 -8.21
CA ARG A 50 2.88 4.41 -9.15
C ARG A 50 3.05 5.70 -9.93
N LEU A 51 3.57 6.77 -9.30
CA LEU A 51 3.91 8.01 -10.00
C LEU A 51 5.02 7.80 -11.03
N LYS A 52 6.02 6.98 -10.71
CA LYS A 52 7.10 6.64 -11.62
C LYS A 52 6.59 5.84 -12.82
N GLU A 53 5.82 4.78 -12.57
CA GLU A 53 5.22 3.94 -13.60
C GLU A 53 4.29 4.75 -14.54
N ALA A 54 3.47 5.65 -13.98
CA ALA A 54 2.61 6.53 -14.78
C ALA A 54 3.40 7.49 -15.67
N LYS A 55 4.51 8.06 -15.17
CA LYS A 55 5.41 8.91 -15.96
C LYS A 55 6.11 8.13 -17.07
N GLU A 56 6.52 6.89 -16.80
CA GLU A 56 7.16 6.01 -17.79
C GLU A 56 6.15 5.59 -18.87
N ALA A 57 4.93 5.17 -18.49
CA ALA A 57 3.86 4.84 -19.43
C ALA A 57 3.45 6.03 -20.31
N ALA A 58 3.37 7.25 -19.74
CA ALA A 58 3.10 8.47 -20.49
C ALA A 58 4.21 8.79 -21.50
N ARG A 59 5.48 8.63 -21.10
CA ARG A 59 6.64 8.82 -22.00
C ARG A 59 6.69 7.78 -23.11
N SER A 60 6.40 6.51 -22.81
CA SER A 60 6.32 5.44 -23.81
C SER A 60 5.17 5.66 -24.80
N THR A 61 4.05 6.21 -24.33
CA THR A 61 2.91 6.59 -25.19
C THR A 61 3.25 7.80 -26.07
N GLN A 62 3.97 8.78 -25.52
CA GLN A 62 4.41 9.98 -26.27
C GLN A 62 5.40 9.65 -27.41
N VAL A 63 6.24 8.62 -27.24
CA VAL A 63 7.18 8.16 -28.29
C VAL A 63 6.46 7.51 -29.49
N GLY A 64 5.18 7.15 -29.36
CA GLY A 64 4.34 6.64 -30.46
C GLY A 64 3.49 7.70 -31.18
N GLY A 65 3.56 8.97 -30.79
CA GLY A 65 2.63 10.00 -31.24
C GLY A 65 3.28 11.36 -31.48
N ILE A 66 4.26 11.42 -32.39
CA ILE A 66 4.53 12.66 -33.14
C ILE A 66 3.34 12.88 -34.09
N TYR A 67 2.24 13.42 -33.56
CA TYR A 67 1.25 14.09 -34.40
C TYR A 67 1.84 15.45 -34.76
N GLU A 68 2.44 15.52 -35.94
CA GLU A 68 2.75 16.79 -36.61
C GLU A 68 1.46 17.61 -36.71
N HIS A 69 1.31 18.61 -35.85
CA HIS A 69 0.37 19.69 -36.14
C HIS A 69 1.05 20.65 -37.12
N THR A 70 0.98 20.30 -38.41
CA THR A 70 0.93 21.32 -39.45
C THR A 70 -0.52 21.83 -39.50
N SER A 71 -0.74 23.06 -39.06
CA SER A 71 -1.92 23.83 -39.46
C SER A 71 -1.54 25.29 -39.48
N THR A 72 -0.87 25.62 -40.58
CA THR A 72 -0.75 26.96 -41.14
C THR A 72 -2.01 27.19 -41.96
N GLU A 73 -2.92 28.08 -41.53
CA GLU A 73 -3.92 28.81 -42.32
C GLU A 73 -4.86 29.53 -41.33
N LYS A 74 -5.31 30.77 -41.51
CA LYS A 74 -5.08 31.82 -42.50
C LYS A 74 -5.53 33.14 -41.86
#